data_AF-A0A2V6BVD1-F1
#
_entry.id   AF-A0A2V6BVD1-F1
#
_cell.length_a   1.000
_cell.length_b   1.000
_cell.length_c   1.000
_cell.angle_alpha   90.00
_cell.angle_beta   90.00
_cell.angle_gamma   90.00
#
_symmetry.space_group_name_H-M   'P 1'
#
loop_
_entity.id
_entity.type
_entity.pdbx_description
1 polymer ?
#
loop_
_entity_poly.entity_id
_entity_poly.type
_entity_poly.pdbx_seq_one_letter_code
_entity_poly.pdbx_strand_id
1 'polypeptide(L)'
;RLHQKTGNPPVWSLALFALSPVAFMVSGFHGNVDPIMVCLLLVATYFCVEENLLLSAMFLALACAIKIIPLFLVPAFFFFWLNRGAKPGLKFAAVFGLSCLAVWSEALIGSPFYFFRNVLGYSSYAGGWGITYWCVFFLHALHFNVTPQSLNRLLPLLTVLKLVVVALAITLAWLRRKQSGAGFLGTIALCWICFAIFAPGFIPYYLIWMAPFVLFYSPPWYVILTVASSIYLFAYYNMMSHGIPWYASDPSVPPAWNNWGTIPWFVVVAIAICAMIGRRRLRVKGVNSVFTRSPQTQIALANAAESN
;
A
#
# COMPACT_ATOMS: atom_id res chain seq x y z
N ARG A 1 1.53 20.77 -15.91
CA ARG A 1 2.34 20.84 -14.66
C ARG A 1 2.05 19.65 -13.73
N LEU A 2 0.81 19.44 -13.26
CA LEU A 2 0.47 18.31 -12.38
C LEU A 2 0.66 16.94 -13.04
N HIS A 3 0.17 16.78 -14.27
CA HIS A 3 0.28 15.53 -15.04
C HIS A 3 1.74 15.02 -15.09
N GLN A 4 2.69 15.93 -15.33
CA GLN A 4 4.13 15.62 -15.36
C GLN A 4 4.67 15.21 -13.98
N LYS A 5 4.19 15.83 -12.90
CA LYS A 5 4.60 15.50 -11.53
C LYS A 5 4.06 14.15 -11.05
N THR A 6 2.94 13.68 -11.60
CA THR A 6 2.30 12.39 -11.24
C THR A 6 2.64 11.25 -12.20
N GLY A 7 3.44 11.50 -13.23
CA GLY A 7 3.90 10.47 -14.17
C GLY A 7 3.00 10.26 -15.40
N ASN A 8 2.03 11.16 -15.64
CA ASN A 8 1.12 11.15 -16.80
C ASN A 8 0.43 9.78 -17.02
N PRO A 9 -0.40 9.28 -16.08
CA PRO A 9 -1.10 8.01 -16.30
C PRO A 9 -2.01 8.10 -17.55
N PRO A 10 -2.11 7.04 -18.36
CA PRO A 10 -2.98 7.03 -19.51
C PRO A 10 -4.46 7.24 -19.13
N VAL A 11 -5.21 8.00 -19.93
CA VAL A 11 -6.63 8.31 -19.67
C VAL A 11 -7.48 7.05 -19.49
N TRP A 12 -7.23 6.00 -20.27
CA TRP A 12 -7.96 4.73 -20.14
C TRP A 12 -7.81 4.11 -18.74
N SER A 13 -6.67 4.30 -18.08
CA SER A 13 -6.43 3.74 -16.74
C SER A 13 -7.22 4.49 -15.68
N LEU A 14 -7.37 5.81 -15.86
CA LEU A 14 -8.22 6.65 -15.02
C LEU A 14 -9.70 6.31 -15.22
N ALA A 15 -10.12 6.05 -16.47
CA ALA A 15 -11.48 5.60 -16.77
C ALA A 15 -11.76 4.23 -16.12
N LEU A 16 -10.83 3.28 -16.18
CA LEU A 16 -10.93 2.00 -15.49
C LEU A 16 -11.03 2.18 -13.97
N PHE A 17 -10.27 3.11 -13.38
CA PHE A 17 -10.36 3.41 -11.96
C PHE A 17 -11.71 4.01 -11.56
N ALA A 18 -12.23 4.95 -12.34
CA ALA A 18 -13.54 5.56 -12.13
C ALA A 18 -14.68 4.54 -12.27
N LEU A 19 -14.55 3.57 -13.19
CA LEU A 19 -15.54 2.53 -13.47
C LEU A 19 -15.17 1.17 -12.83
N SER A 20 -14.32 1.18 -11.79
CA SER A 20 -13.75 -0.05 -11.24
C SER A 20 -14.84 -0.94 -10.62
N PRO A 21 -14.97 -2.22 -11.04
CA PRO A 21 -15.89 -3.16 -10.42
C PRO A 21 -15.62 -3.34 -8.93
N VAL A 22 -14.35 -3.25 -8.53
CA VAL A 22 -13.92 -3.29 -7.12
C VAL A 22 -14.58 -2.16 -6.33
N ALA A 23 -14.60 -0.94 -6.86
CA ALA A 23 -15.21 0.21 -6.18
C ALA A 23 -16.73 0.06 -6.07
N PHE A 24 -17.41 -0.39 -7.13
CA PHE A 24 -18.85 -0.65 -7.09
C PHE A 24 -19.22 -1.74 -6.07
N MET A 25 -18.44 -2.82 -5.98
CA MET A 25 -18.68 -3.88 -5.00
C MET A 25 -18.42 -3.44 -3.56
N VAL A 26 -17.31 -2.72 -3.33
CA VAL A 26 -16.88 -2.33 -1.98
C VAL A 26 -17.68 -1.14 -1.45
N SER A 27 -17.90 -0.09 -2.24
CA SER A 27 -18.67 1.08 -1.80
C SER A 27 -20.16 0.96 -2.11
N GLY A 28 -20.52 0.50 -3.30
CA GLY A 28 -21.91 0.46 -3.74
C GLY A 28 -22.71 -0.64 -3.04
N PHE A 29 -22.24 -1.89 -3.12
CA PHE A 29 -22.94 -3.00 -2.49
C PHE A 29 -22.62 -3.14 -1.00
N HIS A 30 -21.35 -3.22 -0.62
CA HIS A 30 -20.97 -3.45 0.77
C HIS A 30 -21.11 -2.22 1.66
N GLY A 31 -21.23 -1.01 1.10
CA GLY A 31 -21.37 0.22 1.88
C GLY A 31 -20.10 0.61 2.66
N ASN A 32 -18.92 0.14 2.24
CA ASN A 32 -17.68 0.45 2.96
C ASN A 32 -17.26 1.91 2.77
N VAL A 33 -16.76 2.52 3.85
CA VAL A 33 -16.21 3.89 3.85
C VAL A 33 -14.73 3.96 3.49
N ASP A 34 -14.05 2.82 3.28
CA ASP A 34 -12.63 2.76 2.91
C ASP A 34 -12.28 3.62 1.68
N PRO A 35 -13.13 3.74 0.65
CA PRO A 35 -12.82 4.63 -0.48
C PRO A 35 -12.79 6.12 -0.13
N ILE A 36 -13.48 6.56 0.92
CA ILE A 36 -13.35 7.92 1.45
C ILE A 36 -11.95 8.12 2.05
N MET A 37 -11.48 7.15 2.85
CA MET A 37 -10.10 7.17 3.37
C MET A 37 -9.08 7.21 2.23
N VAL A 38 -9.26 6.40 1.18
CA VAL A 38 -8.36 6.35 0.03
C VAL A 38 -8.38 7.67 -0.75
N CYS A 39 -9.55 8.28 -0.92
CA CYS A 39 -9.68 9.60 -1.53
C CYS A 39 -8.90 10.67 -0.75
N LEU A 40 -9.10 10.74 0.58
CA LEU A 40 -8.38 11.67 1.44
C LEU A 40 -6.86 11.43 1.42
N LEU A 41 -6.44 10.17 1.40
CA LEU A 41 -5.02 9.81 1.27
C LEU A 41 -4.45 10.24 -0.09
N LEU A 42 -5.21 10.07 -1.18
CA LEU A 42 -4.80 10.53 -2.50
C LEU A 42 -4.68 12.06 -2.56
N VAL A 43 -5.60 12.78 -1.92
CA VAL A 43 -5.53 14.25 -1.76
C VAL A 43 -4.31 14.66 -0.92
N ALA A 44 -4.02 13.93 0.16
CA ALA A 44 -2.82 14.15 0.97
C ALA A 44 -1.53 13.97 0.14
N THR A 45 -1.48 12.92 -0.68
CA THR A 45 -0.37 12.66 -1.61
C THR A 45 -0.29 13.72 -2.70
N TYR A 46 -1.42 14.17 -3.25
CA TYR A 46 -1.47 15.26 -4.21
C TYR A 46 -0.84 16.53 -3.65
N PHE A 47 -1.25 16.97 -2.45
CA PHE A 47 -0.65 18.15 -1.82
C PHE A 47 0.81 17.95 -1.44
N CYS A 48 1.24 16.71 -1.13
CA CYS A 48 2.65 16.40 -0.93
C CYS A 48 3.46 16.65 -2.21
N VAL A 49 2.95 16.19 -3.35
CA VAL A 49 3.58 16.35 -4.68
C VAL A 49 3.55 17.80 -5.18
N GLU A 50 2.50 18.55 -4.82
CA GLU A 50 2.43 20.00 -5.05
C GLU A 50 3.22 20.82 -4.02
N GLU A 51 3.95 20.16 -3.13
CA GLU A 51 4.77 20.79 -2.10
C GLU A 51 3.97 21.71 -1.15
N ASN A 52 2.70 21.42 -0.94
CA ASN A 52 1.89 22.01 0.12
C ASN A 52 1.91 21.12 1.38
N LEU A 53 2.87 21.41 2.26
CA LEU A 53 3.09 20.67 3.50
C LEU A 53 1.87 20.66 4.42
N LEU A 54 1.23 21.81 4.61
CA LEU A 54 0.13 21.95 5.58
C LEU A 54 -1.05 21.08 5.17
N LEU A 55 -1.53 21.24 3.94
CA LEU A 55 -2.65 20.46 3.44
C LEU A 55 -2.30 18.97 3.34
N SER A 56 -1.08 18.63 2.94
CA SER A 56 -0.64 17.24 2.91
C SER A 56 -0.74 16.56 4.29
N ALA A 57 -0.25 17.22 5.35
CA ALA A 57 -0.33 16.71 6.71
C ALA A 57 -1.77 16.63 7.23
N MET A 58 -2.59 17.66 7.00
CA MET A 58 -3.98 17.71 7.44
C MET A 58 -4.84 16.62 6.77
N PHE A 59 -4.73 16.44 5.46
CA PHE A 59 -5.47 15.41 4.74
C PHE A 59 -5.01 13.99 5.10
N LEU A 60 -3.72 13.79 5.42
CA LEU A 60 -3.25 12.51 5.94
C LEU A 60 -3.86 12.21 7.32
N ALA A 61 -3.97 13.21 8.19
CA ALA A 61 -4.64 13.07 9.48
C ALA A 61 -6.14 12.77 9.32
N LEU A 62 -6.83 13.42 8.38
CA LEU A 62 -8.22 13.11 8.05
C LEU A 62 -8.38 11.68 7.51
N ALA A 63 -7.47 11.20 6.67
CA ALA A 63 -7.47 9.81 6.22
C ALA A 63 -7.30 8.84 7.42
N CYS A 64 -6.41 9.17 8.36
CA CYS A 64 -6.21 8.42 9.61
C CYS A 64 -7.44 8.47 10.53
N ALA A 65 -8.25 9.52 10.46
CA ALA A 65 -9.50 9.66 11.21
C ALA A 65 -10.60 8.72 10.70
N ILE A 66 -10.71 8.55 9.37
CA ILE A 66 -11.64 7.57 8.79
C ILE A 66 -11.18 6.14 9.12
N LYS A 67 -9.87 5.88 9.00
CA LYS A 67 -9.30 4.57 9.36
C LYS A 67 -7.86 4.74 9.76
N ILE A 68 -7.42 4.06 10.82
CA ILE A 68 -6.06 4.24 11.35
C ILE A 68 -4.95 3.77 10.39
N ILE A 69 -5.27 2.93 9.40
CA ILE A 69 -4.26 2.27 8.57
C ILE A 69 -3.28 3.22 7.86
N PRO A 70 -3.63 4.40 7.31
CA PRO A 70 -2.66 5.28 6.64
C PRO A 70 -1.52 5.75 7.53
N LEU A 71 -1.62 5.59 8.86
CA LEU A 71 -0.55 5.89 9.80
C LEU A 71 0.76 5.17 9.46
N PHE A 72 0.72 3.94 8.91
CA PHE A 72 1.95 3.23 8.51
C PHE A 72 2.69 3.91 7.33
N LEU A 73 2.02 4.81 6.60
CA LEU A 73 2.60 5.59 5.50
C LEU A 73 3.25 6.88 5.97
N VAL A 74 3.04 7.32 7.22
CA VAL A 74 3.66 8.55 7.77
C VAL A 74 5.18 8.62 7.55
N PRO A 75 5.97 7.53 7.71
CA PRO A 75 7.39 7.58 7.39
C PRO A 75 7.69 8.04 5.96
N ALA A 76 6.88 7.66 4.97
CA ALA A 76 7.06 8.09 3.58
C ALA A 76 6.90 9.60 3.43
N PHE A 77 5.83 10.17 3.99
CA PHE A 77 5.60 11.62 3.96
C PHE A 77 6.66 12.38 4.76
N PHE A 78 6.95 11.91 5.98
CA PHE A 78 7.95 12.54 6.84
C PHE A 78 9.32 12.57 6.18
N PHE A 79 9.81 11.44 5.66
CA PHE A 79 11.11 11.41 5.00
C PHE A 79 11.13 12.16 3.67
N PHE A 80 10.02 12.20 2.93
CA PHE A 80 9.90 13.07 1.76
C PHE A 80 10.17 14.53 2.14
N TRP A 81 9.54 15.03 3.20
CA TRP A 81 9.74 16.40 3.71
C TRP A 81 11.09 16.61 4.37
N LEU A 82 11.60 15.63 5.12
CA LEU A 82 12.93 15.68 5.73
C LEU A 82 14.02 15.86 4.68
N ASN A 83 13.85 15.27 3.49
CA ASN A 83 14.76 15.47 2.38
C ASN A 83 14.75 16.90 1.81
N ARG A 84 13.70 17.69 2.06
CA ARG A 84 13.64 19.13 1.75
C ARG A 84 14.23 19.98 2.88
N GLY A 85 14.64 19.36 3.97
CA GLY A 85 15.30 19.97 5.13
C GLY A 85 14.70 19.51 6.46
N ALA A 86 15.48 19.65 7.53
CA ALA A 86 15.04 19.31 8.88
C ALA A 86 13.81 20.12 9.31
N LYS A 87 13.77 21.42 9.00
CA LYS A 87 12.65 22.30 9.32
C LYS A 87 11.33 21.85 8.66
N PRO A 88 11.25 21.61 7.33
CA PRO A 88 10.07 21.01 6.71
C PRO A 88 9.66 19.65 7.32
N GLY A 89 10.61 18.75 7.57
CA GLY A 89 10.31 17.45 8.19
C GLY A 89 9.64 17.59 9.56
N LEU A 90 10.21 18.42 10.44
CA LEU A 90 9.64 18.71 11.77
C LEU A 90 8.30 19.44 11.69
N LYS A 91 8.16 20.40 10.76
CA LYS A 91 6.88 21.11 10.54
C LYS A 91 5.80 20.14 10.09
N PHE A 92 6.10 19.20 9.20
CA PHE A 92 5.16 18.16 8.78
C PHE A 92 4.72 17.31 9.97
N ALA A 93 5.67 16.83 10.78
CA ALA A 93 5.36 16.02 11.96
C ALA A 93 4.48 16.77 12.96
N ALA A 94 4.78 18.04 13.23
CA ALA A 94 3.99 18.88 14.13
C ALA A 94 2.57 19.11 13.61
N VAL A 95 2.41 19.49 12.34
CA VAL A 95 1.09 19.75 11.74
C VAL A 95 0.26 18.47 11.68
N PHE A 96 0.87 17.35 11.30
CA PHE A 96 0.20 16.04 11.29
C PHE A 96 -0.24 15.65 12.70
N GLY A 97 0.65 15.73 13.69
CA GLY A 97 0.34 15.41 15.08
C GLY A 97 -0.78 16.26 15.65
N LEU A 98 -0.73 17.58 15.47
CA LEU A 98 -1.79 18.50 15.90
C LEU A 98 -3.12 18.22 15.19
N SER A 99 -3.08 17.90 13.89
CA SER A 99 -4.28 17.56 13.13
C SER A 99 -4.90 16.25 13.62
N CYS A 100 -4.10 15.23 13.91
CA CYS A 100 -4.56 13.97 14.52
C CYS A 100 -5.20 14.20 15.89
N LEU A 101 -4.59 15.01 16.75
CA LEU A 101 -5.17 15.38 18.04
C LEU A 101 -6.51 16.10 17.90
N ALA A 102 -6.63 17.00 16.92
CA ALA A 102 -7.88 17.72 16.65
C ALA A 102 -8.99 16.77 16.17
N VAL A 103 -8.73 15.92 15.17
CA VAL A 103 -9.74 15.02 14.60
C VAL A 103 -10.11 13.85 15.53
N TRP A 104 -9.23 13.49 16.46
CA TRP A 104 -9.50 12.47 17.48
C TRP A 104 -9.91 13.06 18.84
N SER A 105 -10.05 14.38 18.95
CA SER A 105 -10.28 15.07 20.22
C SER A 105 -11.50 14.54 20.98
N GLU A 106 -12.63 14.32 20.30
CA GLU A 106 -13.84 13.77 20.91
C GLU A 106 -13.58 12.40 21.55
N ALA A 107 -12.94 11.48 20.84
CA ALA A 107 -12.62 10.14 21.35
C ALA A 107 -11.57 10.18 22.47
N LEU A 108 -10.57 11.06 22.36
CA LEU A 108 -9.51 11.22 23.35
C LEU A 108 -10.01 11.84 24.66
N ILE A 109 -10.97 12.76 24.59
CA ILE A 109 -11.58 13.39 25.77
C ILE A 109 -12.66 12.49 26.36
N GLY A 110 -13.56 11.98 25.53
CA GLY A 110 -14.74 11.25 25.99
C GLY A 110 -14.46 9.81 26.40
N SER A 111 -13.51 9.12 25.77
CA SER A 111 -13.25 7.69 26.01
C SER A 111 -11.83 7.26 25.65
N PRO A 112 -10.78 7.84 26.28
CA PRO A 112 -9.39 7.61 25.89
C PRO A 112 -9.00 6.12 25.95
N PHE A 113 -9.38 5.40 27.01
CA PHE A 113 -9.06 3.98 27.15
C PHE A 113 -9.60 3.15 25.98
N TYR A 114 -10.86 3.36 25.58
CA TYR A 114 -11.46 2.64 24.46
C TYR A 114 -10.86 3.05 23.13
N PHE A 115 -10.51 4.33 22.96
CA PHE A 115 -9.78 4.79 21.77
C PHE A 115 -8.43 4.07 21.63
N PHE A 116 -7.61 4.07 22.68
CA PHE A 116 -6.31 3.39 22.65
C PHE A 116 -6.47 1.87 22.43
N ARG A 117 -7.43 1.22 23.09
CA ARG A 117 -7.63 -0.23 22.95
C ARG A 117 -8.20 -0.63 21.59
N ASN A 118 -9.23 0.06 21.11
CA ASN A 118 -10.03 -0.39 19.97
C ASN A 118 -9.63 0.25 18.64
N VAL A 119 -8.93 1.39 18.67
CA VAL A 119 -8.43 2.07 17.45
C VAL A 119 -6.94 1.82 17.28
N LEU A 120 -6.12 2.21 18.27
CA LEU A 120 -4.66 2.09 18.17
C LEU A 120 -4.15 0.67 18.49
N GLY A 121 -4.82 -0.02 19.41
CA GLY A 121 -4.56 -1.40 19.79
C GLY A 121 -5.26 -2.44 18.92
N TYR A 122 -6.02 -1.99 17.91
CA TYR A 122 -6.75 -2.89 17.02
C TYR A 122 -5.82 -3.93 16.39
N SER A 123 -6.23 -5.19 16.48
CA SER A 123 -5.49 -6.30 15.91
C SER A 123 -6.39 -7.10 14.99
N SER A 124 -5.86 -7.40 13.81
CA SER A 124 -6.50 -8.29 12.84
C SER A 124 -6.44 -9.74 13.31
N TYR A 125 -7.29 -10.59 12.73
CA TYR A 125 -7.28 -12.03 12.93
C TYR A 125 -6.44 -12.75 11.86
N ALA A 126 -5.83 -13.87 12.24
CA ALA A 126 -4.98 -14.69 11.38
C ALA A 126 -5.80 -15.63 10.49
N GLY A 127 -5.28 -15.96 9.31
CA GLY A 127 -5.70 -17.11 8.49
C GLY A 127 -6.58 -16.78 7.30
N GLY A 128 -7.11 -15.56 7.20
CA GLY A 128 -7.99 -15.17 6.10
C GLY A 128 -7.28 -14.67 4.85
N TRP A 129 -5.96 -14.47 4.92
CA TRP A 129 -5.22 -13.83 3.83
C TRP A 129 -3.73 -14.15 3.83
N GLY A 130 -3.16 -14.21 2.63
CA GLY A 130 -1.72 -14.21 2.40
C GLY A 130 -0.97 -15.25 3.23
N ILE A 131 0.10 -14.81 3.90
CA ILE A 131 0.99 -15.70 4.66
C ILE A 131 0.22 -16.47 5.75
N THR A 132 -0.69 -15.81 6.48
CA THR A 132 -1.39 -16.48 7.58
C THR A 132 -2.41 -17.48 7.07
N TYR A 133 -3.05 -17.23 5.93
CA TYR A 133 -3.86 -18.22 5.22
C TYR A 133 -3.04 -19.45 4.84
N TRP A 134 -1.87 -19.27 4.21
CA TRP A 134 -1.03 -20.40 3.81
C TRP A 134 -0.50 -21.18 5.00
N CYS A 135 -0.15 -20.52 6.10
CA CYS A 135 0.19 -21.21 7.35
C CYS A 135 -0.95 -22.10 7.84
N VAL A 136 -2.18 -21.58 7.87
CA VAL A 136 -3.37 -22.35 8.28
C VAL A 136 -3.62 -23.52 7.31
N PHE A 137 -3.52 -23.27 6.01
CA PHE A 137 -3.67 -24.29 4.97
C PHE A 137 -2.68 -25.44 5.16
N PHE A 138 -1.39 -25.15 5.33
CA PHE A 138 -0.36 -26.18 5.51
C PHE A 138 -0.50 -26.91 6.85
N LEU A 139 -0.84 -26.21 7.94
CA LEU A 139 -1.10 -26.86 9.23
C LEU A 139 -2.25 -27.87 9.12
N HIS A 140 -3.35 -27.47 8.45
CA HIS A 140 -4.47 -28.36 8.21
C HIS A 140 -4.08 -29.56 7.31
N ALA A 141 -3.34 -29.30 6.22
CA ALA A 141 -2.85 -30.35 5.32
C ALA A 141 -1.90 -31.35 6.01
N LEU A 142 -1.19 -30.92 7.06
CA LEU A 142 -0.34 -31.76 7.91
C LEU A 142 -1.09 -32.37 9.11
N HIS A 143 -2.42 -32.35 9.10
CA HIS A 143 -3.30 -32.90 10.14
C HIS A 143 -3.13 -32.27 11.53
N PHE A 144 -2.63 -31.03 11.62
CA PHE A 144 -2.72 -30.26 12.86
C PHE A 144 -4.14 -29.73 13.03
N ASN A 145 -4.71 -29.92 14.23
CA ASN A 145 -6.03 -29.40 14.55
C ASN A 145 -6.01 -27.87 14.56
N VAL A 146 -6.69 -27.24 13.60
CA VAL A 146 -6.82 -25.78 13.50
C VAL A 146 -8.17 -25.36 14.08
N THR A 147 -8.14 -24.83 15.29
CA THR A 147 -9.30 -24.22 15.99
C THR A 147 -9.05 -22.73 16.19
N PRO A 148 -10.08 -21.92 16.52
CA PRO A 148 -9.87 -20.53 16.93
C PRO A 148 -8.81 -20.38 18.04
N GLN A 149 -8.76 -21.34 18.98
CA GLN A 149 -7.76 -21.38 20.04
C GLN A 149 -6.36 -21.70 19.52
N SER A 150 -6.22 -22.56 18.50
CA SER A 150 -4.90 -22.84 17.89
C SER A 150 -4.37 -21.64 17.09
N LEU A 151 -5.23 -20.75 16.60
CA LEU A 151 -4.80 -19.51 15.94
C LEU A 151 -4.08 -18.56 16.89
N ASN A 152 -4.29 -18.65 18.21
CA ASN A 152 -3.47 -17.93 19.19
C ASN A 152 -1.99 -18.28 19.09
N ARG A 153 -1.64 -19.50 18.62
CA ARG A 153 -0.23 -19.88 18.38
C ARG A 153 0.41 -19.06 17.26
N LEU A 154 -0.39 -18.42 16.41
CA LEU A 154 0.09 -17.51 15.36
C LEU A 154 0.29 -16.07 15.87
N LEU A 155 -0.07 -15.73 17.12
CA LEU A 155 0.12 -14.38 17.68
C LEU A 155 1.55 -13.83 17.48
N PRO A 156 2.63 -14.59 17.77
CA PRO A 156 3.99 -14.13 17.50
C PRO A 156 4.22 -13.83 16.01
N LEU A 157 3.71 -14.68 15.11
CA LEU A 157 3.79 -14.46 13.66
C LEU A 157 3.05 -13.18 13.26
N LEU A 158 1.85 -12.92 13.78
CA LEU A 158 1.12 -11.69 13.48
C LEU A 158 1.92 -10.45 13.89
N THR A 159 2.53 -10.48 15.08
CA THR A 159 3.39 -9.40 15.56
C THR A 159 4.60 -9.22 14.65
N VAL A 160 5.30 -10.29 14.29
CA VAL A 160 6.45 -10.24 13.36
C VAL A 160 6.03 -9.65 12.02
N LEU A 161 4.91 -10.09 11.46
CA LEU A 161 4.38 -9.59 10.20
C LEU A 161 4.05 -8.07 10.25
N LYS A 162 3.43 -7.59 11.35
CA LYS A 162 3.22 -6.15 11.57
C LYS A 162 4.55 -5.38 11.60
N LEU A 163 5.53 -5.89 12.33
CA LEU A 163 6.85 -5.26 12.43
C LEU A 163 7.56 -5.24 11.08
N VAL A 164 7.43 -6.30 10.27
CA VAL A 164 7.96 -6.37 8.90
C VAL A 164 7.30 -5.29 8.03
N VAL A 165 5.99 -5.12 8.08
CA VAL A 165 5.29 -4.04 7.35
C VAL A 165 5.86 -2.66 7.74
N VAL A 166 5.96 -2.38 9.04
CA VAL A 166 6.48 -1.09 9.54
C VAL A 166 7.94 -0.89 9.13
N ALA A 167 8.79 -1.90 9.30
CA ALA A 167 10.19 -1.85 8.93
C ALA A 167 10.37 -1.64 7.42
N LEU A 168 9.58 -2.31 6.58
CA LEU A 168 9.61 -2.13 5.13
C LEU A 168 9.13 -0.74 4.72
N ALA A 169 8.06 -0.22 5.34
CA ALA A 169 7.58 1.13 5.06
C ALA A 169 8.62 2.20 5.42
N ILE A 170 9.25 2.11 6.60
CA ILE A 170 10.36 2.99 7.03
C ILE A 170 11.54 2.88 6.08
N THR A 171 11.93 1.65 5.73
CA THR A 171 13.09 1.39 4.86
C THR A 171 12.85 1.95 3.45
N LEU A 172 11.68 1.67 2.85
CA LEU A 172 11.30 2.21 1.55
C LEU A 172 11.26 3.73 1.57
N ALA A 173 10.64 4.32 2.59
CA ALA A 173 10.56 5.76 2.77
C ALA A 173 11.95 6.40 2.86
N TRP A 174 12.84 5.86 3.69
CA TRP A 174 14.20 6.38 3.83
C TRP A 174 15.00 6.26 2.53
N LEU A 175 14.99 5.08 1.89
CA LEU A 175 15.76 4.81 0.68
C LEU A 175 15.25 5.61 -0.53
N ARG A 176 13.95 5.98 -0.54
CA ARG A 176 13.29 6.68 -1.64
C ARG A 176 12.96 8.14 -1.34
N ARG A 177 13.41 8.69 -0.22
CA ARG A 177 13.13 10.08 0.21
C ARG A 177 13.53 11.17 -0.81
N LYS A 178 14.53 10.87 -1.65
CA LYS A 178 15.09 11.78 -2.68
C LYS A 178 14.33 11.77 -4.01
N GLN A 179 13.28 10.96 -4.13
CA GLN A 179 12.55 10.83 -5.38
C GLN A 179 11.69 12.08 -5.70
N SER A 180 11.35 12.22 -6.98
CA SER A 180 10.37 13.20 -7.47
C SER A 180 8.95 12.87 -6.99
N GLY A 181 7.96 13.71 -7.30
CA GLY A 181 6.55 13.46 -6.97
C GLY A 181 6.02 12.11 -7.48
N ALA A 182 6.32 11.76 -8.73
CA ALA A 182 5.94 10.46 -9.29
C ALA A 182 6.63 9.30 -8.56
N GLY A 183 7.90 9.47 -8.20
CA GLY A 183 8.60 8.48 -7.40
C GLY A 183 8.11 8.38 -5.95
N PHE A 184 7.51 9.44 -5.40
CA PHE A 184 6.80 9.43 -4.11
C PHE A 184 5.50 8.64 -4.19
N LEU A 185 4.66 8.88 -5.21
CA LEU A 185 3.47 8.05 -5.50
C LEU A 185 3.84 6.56 -5.61
N GLY A 186 4.91 6.25 -6.34
CA GLY A 186 5.43 4.88 -6.42
C GLY A 186 5.95 4.33 -5.09
N THR A 187 6.41 5.18 -4.17
CA THR A 187 6.81 4.76 -2.82
C THR A 187 5.58 4.39 -1.99
N ILE A 188 4.51 5.19 -2.05
CA ILE A 188 3.24 4.87 -1.40
C ILE A 188 2.67 3.55 -1.96
N ALA A 189 2.71 3.35 -3.28
CA ALA A 189 2.30 2.10 -3.91
C ALA A 189 3.07 0.89 -3.38
N LEU A 190 4.41 0.99 -3.33
CA LEU A 190 5.26 -0.09 -2.81
C LEU A 190 5.02 -0.37 -1.33
N CYS A 191 4.77 0.65 -0.52
CA CYS A 191 4.38 0.47 0.89
C CYS A 191 3.07 -0.31 1.01
N TRP A 192 2.05 0.01 0.20
CA TRP A 192 0.81 -0.75 0.15
C TRP A 192 0.98 -2.19 -0.35
N ILE A 193 1.82 -2.40 -1.36
CA ILE A 193 2.16 -3.73 -1.87
C ILE A 193 2.81 -4.57 -0.76
N CYS A 194 3.78 -4.01 -0.03
CA CYS A 194 4.38 -4.67 1.13
C CYS A 194 3.34 -4.95 2.21
N PHE A 195 2.47 -3.98 2.52
CA PHE A 195 1.36 -4.20 3.46
C PHE A 195 0.49 -5.37 3.00
N ALA A 196 0.01 -5.40 1.76
CA ALA A 196 -0.88 -6.46 1.29
C ALA A 196 -0.22 -7.84 1.22
N ILE A 197 1.11 -7.93 1.06
CA ILE A 197 1.82 -9.22 1.12
C ILE A 197 1.91 -9.72 2.56
N PHE A 198 2.34 -8.84 3.47
CA PHE A 198 2.71 -9.17 4.85
C PHE A 198 1.60 -8.85 5.87
N ALA A 199 0.40 -8.45 5.44
CA ALA A 199 -0.69 -8.13 6.35
C ALA A 199 -1.02 -9.36 7.20
N PRO A 200 -0.97 -9.26 8.54
CA PRO A 200 -1.29 -10.38 9.44
C PRO A 200 -2.75 -10.84 9.31
N GLY A 201 -3.65 -9.90 8.98
CA GLY A 201 -5.02 -10.17 8.60
C GLY A 201 -5.50 -9.09 7.65
N PHE A 202 -6.36 -9.49 6.73
CA PHE A 202 -6.81 -8.67 5.62
C PHE A 202 -8.20 -9.15 5.24
N ILE A 203 -9.07 -8.21 4.91
CA ILE A 203 -10.44 -8.51 4.50
C ILE A 203 -10.67 -7.99 3.09
N PRO A 204 -11.60 -8.59 2.33
CA PRO A 204 -11.65 -8.42 0.87
C PRO A 204 -11.67 -6.97 0.41
N TYR A 205 -12.41 -6.10 1.10
CA TYR A 205 -12.56 -4.69 0.74
C TYR A 205 -11.28 -3.85 0.94
N TYR A 206 -10.25 -4.34 1.62
CA TYR A 206 -8.95 -3.65 1.73
C TYR A 206 -8.20 -3.57 0.38
N LEU A 207 -8.63 -4.33 -0.63
CA LEU A 207 -8.07 -4.28 -1.98
C LEU A 207 -8.15 -2.88 -2.61
N ILE A 208 -9.11 -2.06 -2.19
CA ILE A 208 -9.25 -0.69 -2.71
C ILE A 208 -8.13 0.25 -2.23
N TRP A 209 -7.46 -0.06 -1.12
CA TRP A 209 -6.49 0.82 -0.48
C TRP A 209 -5.31 1.18 -1.37
N MET A 210 -4.82 0.19 -2.12
CA MET A 210 -3.64 0.33 -2.97
C MET A 210 -3.98 0.79 -4.40
N ALA A 211 -5.26 0.69 -4.80
CA ALA A 211 -5.70 0.83 -6.19
C ALA A 211 -5.20 2.10 -6.92
N PRO A 212 -5.42 3.33 -6.41
CA PRO A 212 -4.95 4.52 -7.13
C PRO A 212 -3.41 4.58 -7.18
N PHE A 213 -2.72 4.11 -6.14
CA PHE A 213 -1.26 4.16 -6.10
C PHE A 213 -0.63 3.15 -7.04
N VAL A 214 -1.21 1.95 -7.17
CA VAL A 214 -0.77 0.96 -8.17
C VAL A 214 -1.03 1.48 -9.59
N LEU A 215 -2.13 2.20 -9.83
CA LEU A 215 -2.37 2.89 -11.11
C LEU A 215 -1.24 3.85 -11.46
N PHE A 216 -0.89 4.77 -10.53
CA PHE A 216 0.19 5.73 -10.77
C PHE A 216 1.57 5.08 -10.84
N TYR A 217 1.76 3.94 -10.17
CA TYR A 217 3.00 3.18 -10.23
C TYR A 217 3.16 2.42 -11.55
N SER A 218 2.11 1.75 -12.01
CA SER A 218 2.11 0.98 -13.25
C SER A 218 0.66 0.67 -13.69
N PRO A 219 0.16 1.36 -14.74
CA PRO A 219 -1.18 1.11 -15.26
C PRO A 219 -1.44 -0.35 -15.69
N PRO A 220 -0.50 -1.08 -16.32
CA PRO A 220 -0.70 -2.51 -16.61
C PRO A 220 -0.89 -3.37 -15.35
N TRP A 221 -0.09 -3.16 -14.31
CA TRP A 221 -0.26 -3.88 -13.05
C TRP A 221 -1.58 -3.53 -12.36
N TYR A 222 -2.04 -2.28 -12.51
CA TYR A 222 -3.34 -1.87 -12.02
C TYR A 222 -4.51 -2.59 -12.72
N VAL A 223 -4.42 -2.84 -14.03
CA VAL A 223 -5.41 -3.66 -14.76
C VAL A 223 -5.44 -5.08 -14.17
N ILE A 224 -4.27 -5.73 -14.07
CA ILE A 224 -4.16 -7.10 -13.58
C ILE A 224 -4.70 -7.20 -12.15
N LEU A 225 -4.33 -6.25 -11.29
CA LEU A 225 -4.82 -6.18 -9.92
C LEU A 225 -6.33 -5.97 -9.88
N THR A 226 -6.88 -5.04 -10.67
CA THR A 226 -8.32 -4.78 -10.74
C THR A 226 -9.08 -6.03 -11.17
N VAL A 227 -8.61 -6.77 -12.18
CA VAL A 227 -9.23 -8.03 -12.62
C VAL A 227 -9.19 -9.08 -11.52
N ALA A 228 -8.02 -9.33 -10.92
CA ALA A 228 -7.86 -10.31 -9.85
C ALA A 228 -8.71 -9.98 -8.62
N SER A 229 -8.73 -8.72 -8.21
CA SER A 229 -9.57 -8.21 -7.13
C SER A 229 -11.06 -8.33 -7.47
N SER A 230 -11.45 -8.09 -8.72
CA SER A 230 -12.84 -8.21 -9.14
C SER A 230 -13.33 -9.65 -9.10
N ILE A 231 -12.51 -10.62 -9.55
CA ILE A 231 -12.84 -12.05 -9.48
C ILE A 231 -13.04 -12.47 -8.01
N TYR A 232 -12.10 -12.10 -7.14
CA TYR A 232 -12.21 -12.44 -5.72
C TYR A 232 -13.44 -11.80 -5.07
N LEU A 233 -13.65 -10.50 -5.26
CA LEU A 233 -14.78 -9.79 -4.65
C LEU A 233 -16.12 -10.27 -5.18
N PHE A 234 -16.21 -10.57 -6.48
CA PHE A 234 -17.41 -11.15 -7.06
C PHE A 234 -17.72 -12.51 -6.42
N ALA A 235 -16.73 -13.40 -6.35
CA ALA A 235 -16.91 -14.70 -5.70
C ALA A 235 -17.29 -14.56 -4.22
N TYR A 236 -16.66 -13.62 -3.50
CA TYR A 236 -16.94 -13.33 -2.10
C TYR A 236 -18.38 -12.83 -1.91
N TYR A 237 -18.79 -11.77 -2.60
CA TYR A 237 -20.13 -11.21 -2.44
C TYR A 237 -21.24 -12.09 -2.99
N ASN A 238 -20.98 -12.83 -4.07
CA ASN A 238 -21.93 -13.80 -4.60
C ASN A 238 -22.21 -14.92 -3.61
N MET A 239 -21.18 -15.43 -2.95
CA MET A 239 -21.35 -16.45 -1.90
C MET A 239 -22.07 -15.88 -0.68
N MET A 240 -21.68 -14.69 -0.22
CA MET A 240 -22.35 -14.03 0.92
C MET A 240 -23.81 -13.68 0.63
N SER A 241 -24.21 -13.58 -0.64
CA SER A 241 -25.57 -13.20 -1.05
C SER A 241 -26.40 -14.39 -1.58
N HIS A 242 -25.89 -15.63 -1.49
CA HIS A 242 -26.52 -16.84 -2.06
C HIS A 242 -26.77 -16.78 -3.57
N GLY A 243 -25.92 -16.08 -4.31
CA GLY A 243 -26.07 -15.88 -5.75
C GLY A 243 -26.48 -14.46 -6.13
N ILE A 244 -26.82 -14.27 -7.40
CA ILE A 244 -27.36 -13.01 -7.95
C ILE A 244 -28.90 -13.06 -7.96
N PRO A 245 -29.58 -11.91 -7.85
CA PRO A 245 -29.06 -10.55 -7.63
C PRO A 245 -28.63 -10.27 -6.18
N TRP A 246 -27.69 -9.33 -5.99
CA TRP A 246 -27.18 -8.95 -4.67
C TRP A 246 -28.05 -7.87 -4.02
N TYR A 247 -28.89 -8.29 -3.07
CA TYR A 247 -29.71 -7.37 -2.24
C TYR A 247 -29.20 -7.22 -0.81
N ALA A 248 -28.73 -8.32 -0.22
CA ALA A 248 -28.22 -8.37 1.15
C ALA A 248 -27.16 -9.46 1.28
N SER A 249 -26.21 -9.26 2.19
CA SER A 249 -25.28 -10.30 2.61
C SER A 249 -25.83 -11.06 3.81
N ASP A 250 -25.83 -12.38 3.75
CA ASP A 250 -26.19 -13.26 4.86
C ASP A 250 -25.01 -13.34 5.84
N PRO A 251 -25.18 -12.88 7.10
CA PRO A 251 -24.12 -12.92 8.10
C PRO A 251 -23.83 -14.34 8.61
N SER A 252 -24.72 -15.31 8.35
CA SER A 252 -24.54 -16.71 8.74
C SER A 252 -23.63 -17.49 7.80
N VAL A 253 -23.45 -16.99 6.57
CA VAL A 253 -22.44 -17.52 5.65
C VAL A 253 -21.08 -17.17 6.25
N PRO A 254 -20.28 -18.15 6.70
CA PRO A 254 -18.96 -17.87 7.19
C PRO A 254 -18.25 -17.14 6.05
N PRO A 255 -17.52 -16.04 6.33
CA PRO A 255 -16.67 -15.46 5.31
C PRO A 255 -15.80 -16.61 4.85
N ALA A 256 -16.03 -17.13 3.64
CA ALA A 256 -15.16 -18.16 3.15
C ALA A 256 -13.85 -17.43 2.99
N TRP A 257 -12.90 -17.79 3.84
CA TRP A 257 -11.50 -17.45 3.70
C TRP A 257 -11.05 -18.24 2.49
N ASN A 258 -11.56 -17.81 1.34
CA ASN A 258 -11.70 -18.67 0.19
C ASN A 258 -10.39 -18.59 -0.57
N ASN A 259 -10.10 -19.68 -1.26
CA ASN A 259 -8.90 -19.81 -2.05
C ASN A 259 -8.81 -18.69 -3.11
N TRP A 260 -9.93 -18.02 -3.45
CA TRP A 260 -9.96 -16.89 -4.38
C TRP A 260 -9.16 -15.68 -3.91
N GLY A 261 -9.03 -15.46 -2.59
CA GLY A 261 -8.16 -14.41 -2.04
C GLY A 261 -6.69 -14.58 -2.41
N THR A 262 -6.26 -15.79 -2.77
CA THR A 262 -4.88 -16.05 -3.22
C THR A 262 -4.56 -15.39 -4.56
N ILE A 263 -5.57 -15.19 -5.43
CA ILE A 263 -5.37 -14.61 -6.77
C ILE A 263 -4.81 -13.17 -6.68
N PRO A 264 -5.50 -12.20 -6.04
CA PRO A 264 -4.95 -10.86 -5.90
C PRO A 264 -3.68 -10.86 -5.03
N TRP A 265 -3.54 -11.76 -4.05
CA TRP A 265 -2.31 -11.85 -3.25
C TRP A 265 -1.09 -12.21 -4.11
N PHE A 266 -1.19 -13.23 -4.97
CA PHE A 266 -0.11 -13.59 -5.90
C PHE A 266 0.19 -12.49 -6.91
N VAL A 267 -0.83 -11.74 -7.37
CA VAL A 267 -0.60 -10.56 -8.21
C VAL A 267 0.25 -9.53 -7.47
N VAL A 268 -0.06 -9.21 -6.21
CA VAL A 268 0.74 -8.27 -5.41
C VAL A 268 2.17 -8.78 -5.20
N VAL A 269 2.36 -10.08 -4.94
CA VAL A 269 3.69 -10.71 -4.86
C VAL A 269 4.45 -10.55 -6.19
N ALA A 270 3.80 -10.78 -7.32
CA ALA A 270 4.40 -10.63 -8.65
C ALA A 270 4.83 -9.17 -8.92
N ILE A 271 4.00 -8.19 -8.55
CA ILE A 271 4.35 -6.76 -8.63
C ILE A 271 5.64 -6.49 -7.84
N ALA A 272 5.72 -6.98 -6.60
CA ALA A 272 6.90 -6.79 -5.75
C ALA A 272 8.16 -7.42 -6.34
N ILE A 273 8.08 -8.65 -6.86
CA ILE A 273 9.19 -9.35 -7.53
C ILE A 273 9.67 -8.55 -8.75
N CYS A 274 8.75 -8.10 -9.60
CA CYS A 274 9.08 -7.29 -10.77
C CYS A 274 9.72 -5.96 -10.39
N ALA A 275 9.25 -5.30 -9.32
CA ALA A 275 9.86 -4.08 -8.81
C ALA A 275 11.33 -4.31 -8.37
N MET A 276 11.61 -5.45 -7.72
CA MET A 276 12.97 -5.81 -7.31
C MET A 276 13.88 -6.12 -8.50
N ILE A 277 13.40 -6.89 -9.48
CA ILE A 277 14.16 -7.25 -10.69
C ILE A 277 14.45 -6.01 -11.54
N GLY A 278 13.45 -5.15 -11.77
CA GLY A 278 13.59 -3.92 -12.54
C GLY A 278 14.67 -2.99 -11.96
N ARG A 279 14.72 -2.87 -10.62
CA ARG A 279 15.76 -2.08 -9.93
C ARG A 279 17.16 -2.65 -10.13
N ARG A 280 17.31 -3.98 -10.12
CA ARG A 280 18.61 -4.64 -10.40
C ARG A 280 19.08 -4.36 -11.83
N ARG A 281 18.19 -4.45 -12.82
CA ARG A 281 18.52 -4.18 -14.23
C ARG A 281 18.98 -2.73 -14.44
N LEU A 282 18.31 -1.76 -13.83
CA LEU A 282 18.71 -0.35 -13.90
C LEU A 282 20.08 -0.10 -13.23
N ARG A 283 20.34 -0.76 -12.08
CA ARG A 283 21.64 -0.67 -11.39
C ARG A 283 22.77 -1.26 -12.24
N VAL A 284 22.58 -2.43 -12.86
CA VAL A 284 23.59 -3.06 -13.72
C VAL A 284 23.87 -2.21 -14.96
N LYS A 285 22.83 -1.67 -15.62
CA LYS A 285 23.03 -0.76 -16.76
C LYS A 285 23.77 0.51 -16.36
N GLY A 286 23.45 1.11 -15.21
CA GLY A 286 24.13 2.30 -14.69
C GLY A 286 25.60 2.07 -14.30
N VAL A 287 25.94 0.88 -13.80
CA VAL A 287 27.34 0.49 -13.54
C VAL A 287 28.08 0.29 -14.86
N ASN A 288 27.49 -0.43 -15.82
CA ASN A 288 28.12 -0.67 -17.12
C ASN A 288 28.33 0.63 -17.92
N SER A 289 27.43 1.63 -17.79
CA SER A 289 27.60 2.95 -18.43
C SER A 289 28.68 3.82 -17.78
N VAL A 290 29.04 3.57 -16.52
CA VAL A 290 30.18 4.23 -15.85
C VAL A 290 31.51 3.59 -16.27
N PHE A 291 31.50 2.31 -16.65
CA PHE A 291 32.67 1.59 -17.16
C PHE A 291 32.87 1.68 -18.68
N THR A 292 31.88 2.16 -19.44
CA THR A 292 32.12 2.64 -20.81
C THR A 292 32.88 3.96 -20.74
N ARG A 293 34.21 3.89 -20.84
CA ARG A 293 35.12 5.04 -20.96
C ARG A 293 34.54 6.04 -21.97
N SER A 294 34.57 7.33 -21.64
CA SER A 294 34.15 8.36 -22.59
C SER A 294 35.04 8.28 -23.84
N PRO A 295 34.53 8.62 -25.04
CA PRO A 295 35.34 8.65 -26.26
C PRO A 295 36.60 9.54 -26.10
N GLN A 296 36.53 10.55 -25.24
CA GLN A 296 37.64 11.43 -24.90
C GLN A 296 38.79 10.70 -24.19
N THR A 297 38.51 9.66 -23.38
CA THR A 297 39.58 8.88 -22.73
C THR A 297 40.25 7.89 -23.69
N GLN A 298 39.56 7.46 -24.75
CA GLN A 298 40.17 6.61 -25.79
C GLN A 298 41.04 7.43 -26.75
N ILE A 299 40.64 8.66 -27.10
CA ILE A 299 41.45 9.55 -27.95
C ILE A 299 42.74 9.98 -27.23
N ALA A 300 42.69 10.25 -25.92
CA ALA A 300 43.88 10.61 -25.14
C ALA A 300 44.91 9.47 -25.02
N LEU A 301 44.45 8.20 -25.02
CA LEU A 301 45.34 7.03 -24.99
C LEU A 301 45.90 6.67 -26.37
N ALA A 302 45.15 6.94 -27.44
CA ALA A 302 45.66 6.78 -28.82
C ALA A 302 46.76 7.81 -29.12
N ASN A 303 46.55 9.08 -28.73
CA ASN A 303 47.54 10.14 -28.96
C ASN A 303 48.82 9.99 -28.11
N ALA A 304 48.75 9.30 -26.97
CA ALA A 304 49.93 8.99 -26.14
C ALA A 304 50.71 7.75 -26.63
N ALA A 305 50.10 6.92 -27.48
CA ALA A 305 50.76 5.78 -28.10
C ALA A 305 51.49 6.15 -29.41
N GLU A 306 51.10 7.25 -30.06
CA GLU A 306 51.78 7.79 -31.25
C GLU A 306 52.97 8.72 -30.92
N SER A 307 53.20 9.02 -29.64
CA SER A 307 54.28 9.90 -29.18
C SER A 307 55.46 9.17 -28.51
N ASN A 308 55.64 7.87 -28.75
CA ASN A 308 56.80 7.08 -28.32
C ASN A 308 57.47 6.39 -29.52
#